data_AF-A0A932XSR7-F1
#
_entry.id   AF-A0A932XSR7-F1
#
_cell.length_a   1.000
_cell.length_b   1.000
_cell.length_c   1.000
_cell.angle_alpha   90.00
_cell.angle_beta   90.00
_cell.angle_gamma   90.00
#
_symmetry.space_group_name_H-M   'P 1'
#
loop_
_entity.id
_entity.type
_entity.pdbx_description
1 polymer ?
#
loop_
_entity_poly.entity_id
_entity_poly.type
_entity_poly.pdbx_seq_one_letter_code
_entity_poly.pdbx_strand_id
1 'polypeptide(L)'
;MKPERIQQNFLFVALLILIPILIFAGSLALFFMGSTSPVPYECEIGWFSGTVELYSHKARSWTTVTRKTHRQISLSPRDKIRIGADSNLDLKIPNAYDLRLKFSTEVEILPHKHSSNPKALRFKLLKGSIFGLPDKESQDQTIEIETPALLTHIPHASFMVQVTKNGQSSIEILDGTVQVHTHQSKEVIHIQALEMLTATRGEKTIPKPKRVNYQEWRFLNEVRDLTTVTVQEVAEQVDLRKKAGSFFNYVFDEGVFFKPNWGYAEREFYQDEDTKAVILRLHYDVYPQDSYSGMYFKIRGLDLSQVQRLTFSMKGAAGKPLPNQLRIEFKDKFSIVRGFSIKPVTEDWRFYAFDFNAQKPTFVSEMVFVFENSRIGPLSTKGAVYLKDLQIE
;
A
#
# COMPACT_ATOMS: atom_id res chain seq x y z
N MET A 1 18.34 81.38 22.95
CA MET A 1 18.04 80.11 22.25
C MET A 1 17.14 79.29 23.16
N LYS A 2 15.94 78.90 22.70
CA LYS A 2 14.94 78.22 23.53
C LYS A 2 15.40 76.77 23.83
N PRO A 3 15.41 76.33 25.10
CA PRO A 3 15.86 74.99 25.50
C PRO A 3 15.02 73.85 24.89
N GLU A 4 13.81 74.14 24.39
CA GLU A 4 12.95 73.16 23.71
C GLU A 4 13.51 72.61 22.39
N ARG A 5 14.32 73.40 21.64
CA ARG A 5 14.89 72.93 20.35
C ARG A 5 16.02 71.92 20.52
N ILE A 6 16.72 71.94 21.66
CA ILE A 6 17.83 71.02 21.95
C ILE A 6 17.28 69.64 22.32
N GLN A 7 16.16 69.57 23.05
CA GLN A 7 15.51 68.30 23.39
C GLN A 7 14.91 67.60 22.16
N GLN A 8 14.32 68.35 21.21
CA GLN A 8 13.79 67.75 19.98
C GLN A 8 14.88 67.14 19.10
N ASN A 9 16.02 67.82 18.96
CA ASN A 9 17.13 67.30 18.15
C ASN A 9 17.79 66.07 18.79
N PHE A 10 17.87 66.02 20.12
CA PHE A 10 18.42 64.85 20.83
C PHE A 10 17.52 63.62 20.67
N LEU A 11 16.19 63.78 20.79
CA LEU A 11 15.25 62.68 20.58
C LEU A 11 15.32 62.14 19.14
N PHE A 12 15.47 63.03 18.16
CA PHE A 12 15.56 62.66 16.75
C PHE A 12 16.86 61.90 16.43
N VAL A 13 17.99 62.34 16.97
CA VAL A 13 19.28 61.65 16.82
C VAL A 13 19.27 60.30 17.54
N ALA A 14 18.68 60.22 18.74
CA ALA A 14 18.53 58.96 19.46
C ALA A 14 17.66 57.96 18.68
N LEU A 15 16.53 58.39 18.11
CA LEU A 15 15.66 57.56 17.26
C LEU A 15 16.39 57.06 16.00
N LEU A 16 17.19 57.91 15.35
CA LEU A 16 17.99 57.54 14.17
C LEU A 16 19.01 56.43 14.45
N ILE A 17 19.51 56.32 15.69
CA ILE A 17 20.45 55.26 16.08
C ILE A 17 19.71 54.01 16.57
N LEU A 18 18.61 54.18 17.30
CA LEU A 18 17.90 53.08 17.94
C LEU A 18 17.06 52.24 16.95
N ILE A 19 16.51 52.88 15.91
CA ILE A 19 15.72 52.18 14.87
C ILE A 19 16.57 51.14 14.10
N PRO A 20 17.77 51.45 13.57
CA PRO A 20 18.63 50.45 12.93
C PRO A 20 19.02 49.30 13.84
N ILE A 21 19.28 49.57 15.13
CA ILE A 21 19.63 48.55 16.12
C ILE A 21 18.44 47.62 16.36
N LEU A 22 17.23 48.15 16.49
CA LEU A 22 16.02 47.34 16.64
C LEU A 22 15.69 46.54 15.37
N ILE A 23 15.90 47.11 14.18
CA ILE A 23 15.73 46.39 12.90
C ILE A 23 16.78 45.27 12.78
N PHE A 24 18.03 45.53 13.16
CA PHE A 24 19.09 44.52 13.15
C PHE A 24 18.84 43.42 14.19
N ALA A 25 18.46 43.78 15.42
CA ALA A 25 18.11 42.81 16.46
C ALA A 25 16.88 41.98 16.08
N GLY A 26 15.86 42.60 15.49
CA GLY A 26 14.66 41.93 14.99
C GLY A 26 14.95 40.99 13.82
N SER A 27 15.79 41.40 12.87
CA SER A 27 16.21 40.56 11.74
C SER A 27 17.14 39.43 12.18
N LEU A 28 18.03 39.66 13.15
CA LEU A 28 18.87 38.63 13.74
C LEU A 28 18.02 37.60 14.53
N ALA A 29 17.05 38.06 15.32
CA ALA A 29 16.10 37.19 16.00
C ALA A 29 15.26 36.36 15.02
N LEU A 30 14.74 36.96 13.95
CA LEU A 30 14.02 36.24 12.89
C LEU A 30 14.92 35.29 12.09
N PHE A 31 16.21 35.61 11.91
CA PHE A 31 17.18 34.71 11.28
C PHE A 31 17.48 33.48 12.15
N PHE A 32 17.57 33.65 13.48
CA PHE A 32 17.76 32.52 14.40
C PHE A 32 16.45 31.77 14.73
N MET A 33 15.28 32.41 14.64
CA MET A 33 13.96 31.77 14.76
C MET A 33 13.49 31.16 13.42
N GLY A 34 14.10 31.54 12.31
CA GLY A 34 13.76 31.17 10.94
C GLY A 34 14.27 29.80 10.50
N SER A 35 14.00 28.77 11.30
CA SER A 35 13.78 27.45 10.73
C SER A 35 12.95 26.65 11.71
N THR A 36 11.66 26.53 11.44
CA THR A 36 10.87 25.42 11.95
C THR A 36 11.65 24.16 11.60
N SER A 37 12.25 23.53 12.62
CA SER A 37 12.88 22.24 12.43
C SER A 37 11.80 21.33 11.86
N PRO A 38 12.07 20.61 10.76
CA PRO A 38 11.09 19.69 10.21
C PRO A 38 10.63 18.76 11.33
N VAL A 39 9.32 18.64 11.49
CA VAL A 39 8.75 17.72 12.48
C VAL A 39 9.30 16.33 12.15
N PRO A 40 9.93 15.63 13.11
CA PRO A 40 10.39 14.27 12.90
C PRO A 40 9.25 13.38 12.42
N TYR A 41 9.54 12.43 11.55
CA TYR A 41 8.58 11.41 11.18
C TYR A 41 8.49 10.39 12.31
N GLU A 42 7.30 10.23 12.87
CA GLU A 42 7.03 9.13 13.79
C GLU A 42 6.83 7.86 12.97
N CYS A 43 7.62 6.84 13.27
CA CYS A 43 7.53 5.54 12.62
C CYS A 43 7.55 4.44 13.68
N GLU A 44 6.87 3.34 13.39
CA GLU A 44 6.86 2.15 14.24
C GLU A 44 7.64 1.04 13.54
N ILE A 45 8.50 0.35 14.27
CA ILE A 45 9.14 -0.85 13.72
C ILE A 45 8.16 -2.00 13.94
N GLY A 46 7.46 -2.40 12.88
CA GLY A 46 6.51 -3.52 12.93
C GLY A 46 7.25 -4.85 13.14
N TRP A 47 8.34 -5.05 12.40
CA TRP A 47 9.15 -6.26 12.49
C TRP A 47 10.59 -6.00 12.03
N PHE A 48 11.55 -6.77 12.55
CA PHE A 48 12.90 -6.79 12.00
C PHE A 48 13.59 -8.14 12.24
N SER A 49 14.57 -8.45 11.39
CA SER A 49 15.46 -9.62 11.53
C SER A 49 16.91 -9.22 11.29
N GLY A 50 17.83 -9.88 11.98
CA GLY A 50 19.27 -9.65 11.84
C GLY A 50 19.73 -8.29 12.40
N THR A 51 20.70 -7.68 11.73
CA THR A 51 21.34 -6.42 12.13
C THR A 51 20.68 -5.23 11.43
N VAL A 52 20.11 -4.33 12.25
CA VAL A 52 19.54 -3.06 11.82
C VAL A 52 20.20 -1.95 12.64
N GLU A 53 20.71 -0.92 11.97
CA GLU A 53 21.34 0.23 12.60
C GLU A 53 20.64 1.53 12.18
N LEU A 54 20.49 2.44 13.14
CA LEU A 54 19.92 3.78 12.94
C LEU A 54 21.01 4.82 13.24
N TYR A 55 21.27 5.71 12.30
CA TYR A 55 22.14 6.85 12.49
C TYR A 55 21.31 8.08 12.86
N SER A 56 21.60 8.69 14.00
CA SER A 56 21.04 9.99 14.35
C SER A 56 22.01 11.10 13.93
N HIS A 57 21.57 12.02 13.06
CA HIS A 57 22.35 13.20 12.69
C HIS A 57 22.62 14.12 13.90
N LYS A 58 21.66 14.20 14.84
CA LYS A 58 21.79 15.00 16.07
C LYS A 58 22.85 14.43 17.01
N ALA A 59 22.82 13.11 17.24
CA ALA A 59 23.78 12.44 18.13
C ALA A 59 25.12 12.10 17.43
N ARG A 60 25.14 12.12 16.09
CA ARG A 60 26.28 11.72 15.25
C ARG A 60 26.77 10.29 15.53
N SER A 61 25.85 9.39 15.83
CA SER A 61 26.16 8.01 16.22
C SER A 61 25.19 7.03 15.58
N TRP A 62 25.71 5.83 15.28
CA TRP A 62 24.89 4.67 14.93
C TRP A 62 24.44 3.95 16.20
N THR A 63 23.19 3.50 16.22
CA THR A 63 22.62 2.67 17.29
C THR A 63 21.98 1.43 16.68
N THR A 64 22.23 0.27 17.28
CA THR A 64 21.62 -0.98 16.84
C THR A 64 20.19 -1.08 17.37
N VAL A 65 19.26 -1.46 16.50
CA VAL A 65 17.87 -1.75 16.88
C VAL A 65 17.82 -3.07 17.64
N THR A 66 17.13 -3.07 18.78
CA THR A 66 16.93 -4.26 19.59
C THR A 66 15.45 -4.44 19.91
N ARG A 67 15.07 -5.63 20.37
CA ARG A 67 13.70 -5.88 20.85
C ARG A 67 13.28 -4.95 22.00
N LYS A 68 14.20 -4.30 22.70
CA LYS A 68 13.87 -3.32 23.76
C LYS A 68 13.67 -1.90 23.21
N THR A 69 14.25 -1.58 22.06
CA THR A 69 14.32 -0.21 21.51
C THR A 69 13.47 0.01 20.26
N HIS A 70 12.75 -1.01 19.77
CA HIS A 70 12.07 -0.98 18.47
C HIS A 70 10.71 -0.26 18.43
N ARG A 71 10.01 -0.11 19.56
CA ARG A 71 8.56 0.15 19.54
C ARG A 71 8.15 1.45 18.87
N GLN A 72 8.94 2.51 19.00
CA GLN A 72 8.72 3.78 18.30
C GLN A 72 10.07 4.41 18.00
N ILE A 73 10.29 4.80 16.74
CA ILE A 73 11.46 5.52 16.30
C ILE A 73 11.04 6.85 15.69
N SER A 74 11.82 7.88 15.98
CA SER A 74 11.61 9.21 15.41
C SER A 74 12.71 9.47 14.41
N LEU A 75 12.34 9.59 13.14
CA LEU A 75 13.28 9.80 12.04
C LEU A 75 13.30 11.28 11.67
N SER A 76 14.43 11.93 11.92
CA SER A 76 14.65 13.32 11.52
C SER A 76 15.35 13.39 10.16
N PRO A 77 15.23 14.52 9.44
CA PRO A 77 16.03 14.71 8.23
C PRO A 77 17.52 14.53 8.48
N ARG A 78 18.18 13.86 7.54
CA ARG A 78 19.59 13.40 7.55
C ARG A 78 19.88 12.20 8.46
N ASP A 79 18.88 11.67 9.16
CA ASP A 79 19.03 10.36 9.79
C ASP A 79 19.17 9.28 8.72
N LYS A 80 19.78 8.16 9.09
CA LYS A 80 20.01 7.03 8.17
C LYS A 80 19.60 5.73 8.79
N ILE A 81 19.23 4.78 7.93
CA ILE A 81 18.94 3.41 8.31
C ILE A 81 19.84 2.51 7.49
N ARG A 82 20.47 1.53 8.14
CA ARG A 82 21.31 0.52 7.50
C ARG A 82 20.84 -0.87 7.89
N ILE A 83 20.70 -1.73 6.89
CA ILE A 83 20.28 -3.14 7.02
C ILE A 83 21.44 -4.05 6.63
N GLY A 84 21.73 -5.04 7.48
CA GLY A 84 22.76 -6.07 7.25
C GLY A 84 22.48 -6.99 6.05
N ALA A 85 23.43 -7.85 5.71
CA ALA A 85 23.38 -8.71 4.51
C ALA A 85 22.32 -9.83 4.55
N ASP A 86 21.86 -10.21 5.75
CA ASP A 86 20.83 -11.23 5.96
C ASP A 86 19.69 -10.69 6.83
N SER A 87 19.43 -9.39 6.71
CA SER A 87 18.57 -8.63 7.63
C SER A 87 17.42 -7.98 6.88
N ASN A 88 16.32 -7.73 7.57
CA ASN A 88 15.17 -7.03 7.03
C ASN A 88 14.55 -6.14 8.12
N LEU A 89 13.88 -5.08 7.70
CA LEU A 89 13.17 -4.16 8.59
C LEU A 89 11.85 -3.74 7.96
N ASP A 90 10.77 -3.93 8.70
CA ASP A 90 9.44 -3.44 8.37
C ASP A 90 9.16 -2.19 9.21
N LEU A 91 8.95 -1.07 8.53
CA LEU A 91 8.61 0.22 9.11
C LEU A 91 7.17 0.56 8.76
N LYS A 92 6.35 0.78 9.79
CA LYS A 92 5.02 1.35 9.64
C LYS A 92 5.11 2.85 9.80
N ILE A 93 4.66 3.57 8.78
CA ILE A 93 4.53 5.03 8.81
C ILE A 93 3.04 5.34 8.87
N PRO A 94 2.50 5.73 10.04
CA PRO A 94 1.07 5.90 10.23
C PRO A 94 0.44 6.84 9.20
N ASN A 95 -0.70 6.43 8.64
CA ASN A 95 -1.44 7.18 7.62
C ASN A 95 -0.61 7.47 6.36
N ALA A 96 0.36 6.62 6.04
CA ALA A 96 1.18 6.76 4.84
C ALA A 96 1.43 5.41 4.17
N TYR A 97 2.36 4.63 4.71
CA TYR A 97 2.91 3.46 4.06
C TYR A 97 3.48 2.49 5.08
N ASP A 98 3.32 1.22 4.81
CA ASP A 98 4.16 0.16 5.34
C ASP A 98 5.33 -0.04 4.38
N LEU A 99 6.55 0.04 4.89
CA LEU A 99 7.79 -0.10 4.13
C LEU A 99 8.58 -1.31 4.60
N ARG A 100 9.10 -2.11 3.66
CA ARG A 100 10.11 -3.14 3.97
C ARG A 100 11.45 -2.79 3.34
N LEU A 101 12.44 -2.59 4.18
CA LEU A 101 13.84 -2.41 3.81
C LEU A 101 14.51 -3.79 3.84
N LYS A 102 14.94 -4.27 2.67
CA LYS A 102 15.56 -5.60 2.54
C LYS A 102 17.05 -5.56 2.90
N PHE A 103 17.68 -6.72 2.83
CA PHE A 103 19.10 -6.88 3.08
C PHE A 103 19.99 -5.90 2.29
N SER A 104 21.13 -5.54 2.89
CA SER A 104 22.11 -4.61 2.32
C SER A 104 21.56 -3.24 1.95
N THR A 105 20.43 -2.85 2.52
CA THR A 105 19.81 -1.55 2.26
C THR A 105 20.42 -0.45 3.10
N GLU A 106 20.64 0.71 2.48
CA GLU A 106 21.01 1.93 3.20
C GLU A 106 20.20 3.10 2.64
N VAL A 107 19.46 3.75 3.53
CA VAL A 107 18.55 4.85 3.20
C VAL A 107 18.85 6.06 4.09
N GLU A 108 18.76 7.25 3.51
CA GLU A 108 18.87 8.53 4.21
C GLU A 108 17.54 9.29 4.11
N ILE A 109 17.12 9.92 5.21
CA ILE A 109 15.92 10.74 5.24
C ILE A 109 16.24 12.14 4.71
N LEU A 110 15.53 12.59 3.68
CA LEU A 110 15.78 13.90 3.07
C LEU A 110 14.90 15.00 3.70
N PRO A 111 15.37 16.27 3.74
CA PRO A 111 14.57 17.38 4.23
C PRO A 111 13.46 17.78 3.24
N HIS A 112 12.36 18.32 3.77
CA HIS A 112 11.21 18.83 2.99
C HIS A 112 11.53 20.02 2.08
N LYS A 113 12.60 20.79 2.35
CA LYS A 113 12.91 22.07 1.67
C LYS A 113 13.08 21.97 0.14
N HIS A 114 13.24 20.79 -0.43
CA HIS A 114 13.40 20.57 -1.86
C HIS A 114 12.24 19.79 -2.49
N SER A 115 11.10 19.72 -1.79
CA SER A 115 9.89 19.04 -2.27
C SER A 115 8.91 20.02 -2.89
N SER A 116 8.23 19.59 -3.95
CA SER A 116 7.00 20.25 -4.42
C SER A 116 5.82 20.01 -3.48
N ASN A 117 5.86 18.94 -2.67
CA ASN A 117 4.83 18.61 -1.69
C ASN A 117 5.40 18.63 -0.25
N PRO A 118 5.02 19.61 0.58
CA PRO A 118 5.53 19.71 1.96
C PRO A 118 5.08 18.55 2.87
N LYS A 119 4.11 17.73 2.45
CA LYS A 119 3.67 16.52 3.16
C LYS A 119 4.38 15.24 2.68
N ALA A 120 5.24 15.32 1.68
CA ALA A 120 5.91 14.13 1.14
C ALA A 120 7.01 13.61 2.08
N LEU A 121 7.00 12.31 2.33
CA LEU A 121 8.07 11.58 2.99
C LEU A 121 9.18 11.33 1.98
N ARG A 122 10.41 11.75 2.28
CA ARG A 122 11.49 11.74 1.29
C ARG A 122 12.63 10.84 1.73
N PHE A 123 12.92 9.86 0.90
CA PHE A 123 14.00 8.90 1.12
C PHE A 123 15.04 9.02 0.02
N LYS A 124 16.30 8.92 0.39
CA LYS A 124 17.40 8.68 -0.54
C LYS A 124 17.90 7.26 -0.37
N LEU A 125 17.58 6.40 -1.33
CA LEU A 125 18.05 5.02 -1.37
C LEU A 125 19.44 4.96 -1.98
N LEU A 126 20.45 4.65 -1.17
CA LEU A 126 21.84 4.59 -1.60
C LEU A 126 22.20 3.22 -2.21
N LYS A 127 21.64 2.14 -1.66
CA LYS A 127 21.81 0.75 -2.10
C LYS A 127 20.72 -0.13 -1.49
N GLY A 128 20.49 -1.31 -2.08
CA GLY A 128 19.52 -2.30 -1.60
C GLY A 128 18.14 -2.07 -2.19
N SER A 129 17.07 -2.40 -1.46
CA SER A 129 15.70 -2.28 -1.96
C SER A 129 14.69 -1.90 -0.89
N ILE A 130 13.71 -1.09 -1.30
CA ILE A 130 12.56 -0.66 -0.51
C ILE A 130 11.32 -1.20 -1.19
N PHE A 131 10.51 -1.91 -0.42
CA PHE A 131 9.15 -2.31 -0.76
C PHE A 131 8.20 -1.36 -0.06
N GLY A 132 7.14 -0.93 -0.73
CA GLY A 132 6.15 -0.04 -0.14
C GLY A 132 4.73 -0.46 -0.47
N LEU A 133 3.90 -0.52 0.58
CA LEU A 133 2.47 -0.74 0.51
C LEU A 133 1.78 0.50 1.10
N PRO A 134 0.91 1.21 0.36
CA PRO A 134 0.22 2.37 0.89
C PRO A 134 -0.78 1.95 1.96
N ASP A 135 -0.91 2.77 3.00
CA ASP A 135 -1.93 2.58 4.03
C ASP A 135 -3.33 2.77 3.43
N LYS A 136 -4.29 1.91 3.81
CA LYS A 136 -5.65 1.89 3.24
C LYS A 136 -6.39 3.20 3.51
N GLU A 137 -6.07 3.88 4.60
CA GLU A 137 -6.69 5.13 5.03
C GLU A 137 -5.96 6.39 4.50
N SER A 138 -4.78 6.24 3.88
CA SER A 138 -3.98 7.37 3.44
C SER A 138 -4.39 7.88 2.05
N GLN A 139 -4.92 9.12 2.01
CA GLN A 139 -5.22 9.82 0.76
C GLN A 139 -4.25 10.97 0.45
N ASP A 140 -3.56 11.49 1.46
CA ASP A 140 -2.84 12.77 1.39
C ASP A 140 -1.31 12.65 1.45
N GLN A 141 -0.78 11.57 2.01
CA GLN A 141 0.67 11.40 2.15
C GLN A 141 1.26 10.70 0.94
N THR A 142 2.36 11.24 0.45
CA THR A 142 3.08 10.73 -0.72
C THR A 142 4.50 10.40 -0.31
N ILE A 143 5.11 9.43 -1.00
CA ILE A 143 6.52 9.10 -0.83
C ILE A 143 7.29 9.61 -2.04
N GLU A 144 8.43 10.24 -1.78
CA GLU A 144 9.45 10.48 -2.78
C GLU A 144 10.68 9.62 -2.49
N ILE A 145 11.18 8.92 -3.51
CA ILE A 145 12.42 8.14 -3.41
C ILE A 145 13.43 8.66 -4.43
N GLU A 146 14.54 9.18 -3.92
CA GLU A 146 15.72 9.50 -4.70
C GLU A 146 16.65 8.29 -4.72
N THR A 147 17.08 7.90 -5.91
CA THR A 147 18.13 6.91 -6.14
C THR A 147 19.26 7.54 -6.94
N PRO A 148 20.40 6.87 -7.19
CA PRO A 148 21.46 7.42 -8.02
C PRO A 148 21.06 7.79 -9.46
N ALA A 149 20.05 7.13 -10.03
CA ALA A 149 19.59 7.36 -11.40
C ALA A 149 18.19 8.00 -11.51
N LEU A 150 17.32 7.77 -10.54
CA LEU A 150 15.89 8.11 -10.61
C LEU A 150 15.43 8.99 -9.43
N LEU A 151 14.45 9.84 -9.73
CA LEU A 151 13.61 10.56 -8.78
C LEU A 151 12.17 10.10 -8.99
N THR A 152 11.55 9.54 -7.95
CA THR A 152 10.22 8.94 -8.03
C THR A 152 9.26 9.64 -7.08
N HIS A 153 8.06 9.99 -7.55
CA HIS A 153 6.96 10.53 -6.74
C HIS A 153 5.80 9.52 -6.73
N ILE A 154 5.52 8.99 -5.54
CA ILE A 154 4.68 7.82 -5.29
C ILE A 154 3.49 8.26 -4.42
N PRO A 155 2.35 8.63 -5.03
CA PRO A 155 1.21 9.11 -4.27
C PRO A 155 0.53 7.96 -3.51
N HIS A 156 -0.04 6.99 -4.21
CA HIS A 156 -0.74 5.86 -3.62
C HIS A 156 -0.54 4.63 -4.50
N ALA A 157 0.63 4.00 -4.39
CA ALA A 157 1.03 2.87 -5.24
C ALA A 157 1.73 1.80 -4.41
N SER A 158 1.51 0.53 -4.77
CA SER A 158 2.29 -0.59 -4.24
C SER A 158 3.52 -0.80 -5.11
N PHE A 159 4.72 -0.73 -4.54
CA PHE A 159 5.95 -0.64 -5.34
C PHE A 159 7.15 -1.38 -4.73
N MET A 160 8.16 -1.60 -5.58
CA MET A 160 9.53 -1.90 -5.19
C MET A 160 10.48 -0.90 -5.88
N VAL A 161 11.40 -0.31 -5.13
CA VAL A 161 12.53 0.47 -5.65
C VAL A 161 13.82 -0.21 -5.25
N GLN A 162 14.74 -0.40 -6.19
CA GLN A 162 16.00 -1.08 -5.96
C GLN A 162 17.19 -0.29 -6.53
N VAL A 163 18.31 -0.35 -5.82
CA VAL A 163 19.62 0.14 -6.27
C VAL A 163 20.63 -0.99 -6.15
N THR A 164 21.14 -1.44 -7.28
CA THR A 164 22.12 -2.52 -7.34
C THR A 164 23.55 -2.02 -7.06
N LYS A 165 24.50 -2.94 -6.88
CA LYS A 165 25.90 -2.59 -6.54
C LYS A 165 26.61 -1.76 -7.60
N ASN A 166 26.19 -1.82 -8.87
CA ASN A 166 26.76 -1.03 -9.94
C ASN A 166 26.14 0.38 -10.07
N GLY A 167 25.18 0.72 -9.19
CA GLY A 167 24.49 2.02 -9.20
C GLY A 167 23.33 2.11 -10.19
N GLN A 168 22.91 1.01 -10.80
CA GLN A 168 21.66 0.93 -11.56
C GLN A 168 20.48 0.98 -10.60
N SER A 169 19.50 1.82 -10.93
CA SER A 169 18.24 1.95 -10.20
C SER A 169 17.10 1.32 -10.99
N SER A 170 16.18 0.63 -10.30
CA SER A 170 14.92 0.19 -10.86
C SER A 170 13.74 0.56 -9.96
N ILE A 171 12.58 0.69 -10.59
CA ILE A 171 11.30 0.82 -9.92
C ILE A 171 10.29 -0.10 -10.62
N GLU A 172 9.52 -0.84 -9.83
CA GLU A 172 8.55 -1.84 -10.25
C GLU A 172 7.23 -1.58 -9.52
N ILE A 173 6.11 -1.56 -10.25
CA ILE A 173 4.80 -1.16 -9.70
C ILE A 173 3.85 -2.35 -9.69
N LEU A 174 3.40 -2.74 -8.50
CA LEU A 174 2.42 -3.82 -8.31
C LEU A 174 0.98 -3.30 -8.46
N ASP A 175 0.71 -2.11 -7.93
CA ASP A 175 -0.57 -1.41 -8.04
C ASP A 175 -0.39 0.11 -8.11
N GLY A 176 -1.36 0.78 -8.74
CA GLY A 176 -1.36 2.23 -8.87
C GLY A 176 -0.45 2.74 -10.00
N THR A 177 -0.05 4.01 -9.87
CA THR A 177 0.76 4.72 -10.86
C THR A 177 1.80 5.56 -10.15
N VAL A 178 3.01 5.61 -10.69
CA VAL A 178 4.12 6.41 -10.15
C VAL A 178 4.68 7.34 -11.20
N GLN A 179 5.06 8.55 -10.79
CA GLN A 179 5.77 9.50 -11.63
C GLN A 179 7.28 9.37 -11.44
N VAL A 180 8.02 9.28 -12.55
CA VAL A 180 9.46 9.05 -12.54
C VAL A 180 10.16 9.98 -13.53
N HIS A 181 11.29 10.52 -13.11
CA HIS A 181 12.22 11.25 -13.99
C HIS A 181 13.67 10.94 -13.59
N THR A 182 14.62 11.22 -14.49
CA THR A 182 16.05 11.09 -14.18
C THR A 182 16.61 12.41 -13.64
N HIS A 183 17.76 12.37 -12.97
CA HIS A 183 18.45 13.60 -12.52
C HIS A 183 18.87 14.55 -13.65
N GLN A 184 18.95 14.06 -14.88
CA GLN A 184 19.40 14.84 -16.05
C GLN A 184 18.26 15.28 -16.97
N SER A 185 17.05 14.76 -16.78
CA SER A 185 15.89 15.07 -17.60
C SER A 185 14.75 15.65 -16.77
N LYS A 186 14.02 16.60 -17.35
CA LYS A 186 12.76 17.10 -16.79
C LYS A 186 11.54 16.32 -17.30
N GLU A 187 11.76 15.36 -18.21
CA GLU A 187 10.70 14.50 -18.73
C GLU A 187 10.18 13.59 -17.61
N VAL A 188 8.87 13.66 -17.37
CA VAL A 188 8.18 12.83 -16.38
C VAL A 188 7.47 11.70 -17.10
N ILE A 189 7.83 10.46 -16.77
CA ILE A 189 7.15 9.25 -17.22
C ILE A 189 6.24 8.73 -16.11
N HIS A 190 5.08 8.23 -16.50
CA HIS A 190 4.17 7.53 -15.62
C HIS A 190 4.36 6.03 -15.80
N ILE A 191 4.69 5.33 -14.71
CA ILE A 191 4.81 3.87 -14.68
C ILE A 191 3.53 3.32 -14.08
N GLN A 192 2.86 2.43 -14.82
CA GLN A 192 1.57 1.86 -14.44
C GLN A 192 1.73 0.52 -13.71
N ALA A 193 0.64 0.02 -13.16
CA ALA A 193 0.60 -1.32 -12.56
C ALA A 193 1.10 -2.40 -13.53
N LEU A 194 1.94 -3.30 -13.00
CA LEU A 194 2.64 -4.37 -13.72
C LEU A 194 3.62 -3.86 -14.77
N GLU A 195 4.17 -2.67 -14.56
CA GLU A 195 5.28 -2.13 -15.34
C GLU A 195 6.50 -1.86 -14.45
N MET A 196 7.65 -1.78 -15.11
CA MET A 196 8.90 -1.42 -14.49
C MET A 196 9.76 -0.55 -15.39
N LEU A 197 10.66 0.19 -14.75
CA LEU A 197 11.68 0.98 -15.40
C LEU A 197 13.01 0.74 -14.72
N THR A 198 14.07 0.68 -15.53
CA THR A 198 15.44 0.56 -15.06
C THR A 198 16.27 1.64 -15.73
N ALA A 199 17.05 2.37 -14.95
CA ALA A 199 17.90 3.45 -15.45
C ALA A 199 19.28 3.40 -14.78
N THR A 200 20.25 3.98 -15.47
CA THR A 200 21.62 4.07 -14.98
C THR A 200 21.98 5.52 -14.65
N ARG A 201 22.93 5.72 -13.73
CA ARG A 201 23.34 7.07 -13.35
C ARG A 201 23.86 7.83 -14.57
N GLY A 202 23.33 9.03 -14.78
CA GLY A 202 23.78 9.94 -15.84
C GLY A 202 23.13 9.72 -17.20
N GLU A 203 22.06 8.94 -17.25
CA GLU A 203 21.28 8.77 -18.47
C GLU A 203 20.46 10.03 -18.78
N LYS A 204 20.66 10.59 -19.98
CA LYS A 204 20.02 11.84 -20.43
C LYS A 204 18.57 11.64 -20.84
N THR A 205 18.25 10.46 -21.37
CA THR A 205 16.92 10.07 -21.83
C THR A 205 16.39 9.00 -20.89
N ILE A 206 15.14 9.12 -20.48
CA ILE A 206 14.53 8.13 -19.61
C ILE A 206 14.07 6.90 -20.45
N PRO A 207 14.45 5.66 -20.06
CA PRO A 207 14.01 4.47 -20.78
C PRO A 207 12.50 4.30 -20.77
N LYS A 208 11.95 3.64 -21.80
CA LYS A 208 10.52 3.30 -21.82
C LYS A 208 10.22 2.22 -20.79
N PRO A 209 9.11 2.33 -20.03
CA PRO A 209 8.66 1.25 -19.15
C PRO A 209 8.43 -0.04 -19.94
N LYS A 210 8.71 -1.18 -19.32
CA LYS A 210 8.39 -2.51 -19.84
C LYS A 210 7.43 -3.21 -18.89
N ARG A 211 6.66 -4.18 -19.38
CA ARG A 211 5.86 -5.07 -18.53
C ARG A 211 6.77 -5.94 -17.67
N VAL A 212 6.38 -6.12 -16.41
CA VAL A 212 7.05 -7.09 -15.53
C VAL A 212 6.84 -8.50 -16.09
N ASN A 213 7.91 -9.29 -16.11
CA ASN A 213 7.81 -10.71 -16.40
C ASN A 213 7.46 -11.50 -15.13
N TYR A 214 7.27 -12.80 -15.28
CA TYR A 214 6.90 -13.70 -14.18
C TYR A 214 7.87 -13.67 -12.98
N GLN A 215 9.18 -13.69 -13.24
CA GLN A 215 10.19 -13.68 -12.18
C GLN A 215 10.20 -12.34 -11.45
N GLU A 216 10.14 -11.23 -12.18
CA GLU A 216 10.05 -9.87 -11.64
C GLU A 216 8.78 -9.72 -10.78
N TRP A 217 7.63 -10.13 -11.31
CA TRP A 217 6.35 -10.12 -10.58
C TRP A 217 6.43 -10.93 -9.28
N ARG A 218 7.10 -12.10 -9.29
CA ARG A 218 7.24 -12.94 -8.09
C ARG A 218 7.99 -12.21 -6.98
N PHE A 219 9.05 -11.48 -7.29
CA PHE A 219 9.77 -10.67 -6.30
C PHE A 219 8.90 -9.50 -5.83
N LEU A 220 8.29 -8.78 -6.76
CA LEU A 220 7.40 -7.65 -6.48
C LEU A 220 6.19 -8.03 -5.62
N ASN A 221 5.67 -9.26 -5.76
CA ASN A 221 4.52 -9.74 -5.00
C ASN A 221 4.76 -9.79 -3.48
N GLU A 222 6.01 -9.81 -3.02
CA GLU A 222 6.36 -9.73 -1.59
C GLU A 222 5.84 -8.43 -0.95
N VAL A 223 5.56 -7.37 -1.72
CA VAL A 223 4.91 -6.15 -1.21
C VAL A 223 3.60 -6.48 -0.49
N ARG A 224 2.88 -7.52 -0.89
CA ARG A 224 1.60 -7.90 -0.27
C ARG A 224 1.77 -8.49 1.13
N ASP A 225 2.95 -9.03 1.42
CA ASP A 225 3.30 -9.59 2.73
C ASP A 225 3.64 -8.50 3.77
N LEU A 226 3.56 -7.22 3.38
CA LEU A 226 3.63 -6.08 4.30
C LEU A 226 2.34 -5.86 5.07
N THR A 227 1.22 -6.40 4.60
CA THR A 227 -0.08 -6.23 5.24
C THR A 227 -0.04 -6.83 6.66
N THR A 228 0.09 -5.99 7.68
CA THR A 228 -0.03 -6.42 9.07
C THR A 228 -1.50 -6.39 9.48
N VAL A 229 -2.07 -7.55 9.82
CA VAL A 229 -3.44 -7.61 10.37
C VAL A 229 -3.37 -7.61 11.89
N THR A 230 -4.05 -6.67 12.54
CA THR A 230 -4.09 -6.59 14.01
C THR A 230 -5.11 -7.58 14.59
N VAL A 231 -4.95 -7.94 15.88
CA VAL A 231 -5.93 -8.79 16.57
C VAL A 231 -7.33 -8.16 16.58
N GLN A 232 -7.38 -6.83 16.69
CA GLN A 232 -8.64 -6.08 16.67
C GLN A 232 -9.32 -6.16 15.29
N GLU A 233 -8.55 -5.96 14.22
CA GLU A 233 -9.06 -6.12 12.84
C GLU A 233 -9.57 -7.54 12.60
N VAL A 234 -8.85 -8.57 13.07
CA VAL A 234 -9.33 -9.97 12.95
C VAL A 234 -10.67 -10.16 13.65
N ALA A 235 -10.82 -9.63 14.87
CA ALA A 235 -12.08 -9.72 15.61
C ALA A 235 -13.23 -9.00 14.89
N GLU A 236 -12.97 -7.80 14.37
CA GLU A 236 -13.94 -7.03 13.59
C GLU A 236 -14.37 -7.77 12.32
N GLN A 237 -13.42 -8.35 11.58
CA GLN A 237 -13.71 -9.16 10.40
C GLN A 237 -14.64 -10.35 10.72
N VAL A 238 -14.41 -11.02 11.85
CA VAL A 238 -15.26 -12.14 12.31
C VAL A 238 -16.69 -11.67 12.63
N ASP A 239 -16.85 -10.51 13.24
CA ASP A 239 -18.18 -9.99 13.59
C ASP A 239 -18.94 -9.45 12.40
N LEU A 240 -18.25 -8.79 11.45
CA LEU A 240 -18.83 -8.37 10.19
C LEU A 240 -19.27 -9.59 9.35
N ARG A 241 -18.42 -10.62 9.26
CA ARG A 241 -18.73 -11.87 8.54
C ARG A 241 -20.09 -12.46 8.94
N LYS A 242 -20.41 -12.51 10.25
CA LYS A 242 -21.69 -13.06 10.75
C LYS A 242 -22.92 -12.30 10.23
N LYS A 243 -22.74 -11.04 9.82
CA LYS A 243 -23.81 -10.16 9.32
C LYS A 243 -23.88 -10.11 7.80
N ALA A 244 -23.02 -10.84 7.08
CA ALA A 244 -22.91 -10.78 5.62
C ALA A 244 -23.95 -11.65 4.86
N GLY A 245 -24.90 -12.27 5.58
CA GLY A 245 -26.04 -13.01 5.03
C GLY A 245 -26.26 -14.39 5.69
N SER A 246 -27.41 -15.03 5.42
CA SER A 246 -27.80 -16.29 6.07
C SER A 246 -26.86 -17.46 5.75
N PHE A 247 -26.14 -17.40 4.63
CA PHE A 247 -25.14 -18.40 4.25
C PHE A 247 -24.08 -18.58 5.35
N PHE A 248 -23.69 -17.50 6.02
CA PHE A 248 -22.64 -17.52 7.05
C PHE A 248 -23.03 -18.25 8.34
N ASN A 249 -24.31 -18.62 8.50
CA ASN A 249 -24.74 -19.52 9.58
C ASN A 249 -24.18 -20.95 9.41
N TYR A 250 -23.83 -21.34 8.19
CA TYR A 250 -23.25 -22.65 7.89
C TYR A 250 -21.72 -22.63 7.79
N VAL A 251 -21.11 -21.43 7.71
CA VAL A 251 -19.68 -21.24 7.52
C VAL A 251 -18.97 -21.25 8.86
N PHE A 252 -18.02 -22.16 9.03
CA PHE A 252 -17.19 -22.24 10.24
C PHE A 252 -15.73 -21.82 10.02
N ASP A 253 -15.27 -21.82 8.77
CA ASP A 253 -13.94 -21.35 8.37
C ASP A 253 -14.01 -20.75 6.96
N GLU A 254 -13.15 -19.78 6.68
CA GLU A 254 -13.04 -19.16 5.37
C GLU A 254 -11.63 -18.65 5.15
N GLY A 255 -11.22 -18.64 3.89
CA GLY A 255 -9.90 -18.17 3.53
C GLY A 255 -9.79 -17.94 2.04
N VAL A 256 -8.64 -17.44 1.64
CA VAL A 256 -8.29 -17.27 0.24
C VAL A 256 -7.44 -18.44 -0.23
N PHE A 257 -7.51 -18.74 -1.51
CA PHE A 257 -6.59 -19.66 -2.15
C PHE A 257 -6.07 -19.04 -3.42
N PHE A 258 -4.82 -19.35 -3.73
CA PHE A 258 -4.17 -19.01 -4.98
C PHE A 258 -2.97 -19.93 -5.10
N LYS A 259 -2.50 -20.16 -6.32
CA LYS A 259 -1.24 -20.87 -6.50
C LYS A 259 -0.10 -19.93 -6.08
N PRO A 260 0.75 -20.30 -5.10
CA PRO A 260 1.85 -19.46 -4.67
C PRO A 260 2.73 -19.07 -5.86
N ASN A 261 3.11 -17.79 -5.92
CA ASN A 261 3.83 -17.18 -7.03
C ASN A 261 3.08 -17.10 -8.36
N TRP A 262 1.79 -17.46 -8.45
CA TRP A 262 1.02 -17.43 -9.71
C TRP A 262 -0.28 -16.64 -9.56
N GLY A 263 -0.59 -16.15 -8.36
CA GLY A 263 -1.74 -15.31 -8.13
C GLY A 263 -1.76 -14.81 -6.71
N TYR A 264 -2.78 -14.03 -6.41
CA TYR A 264 -3.08 -13.52 -5.08
C TYR A 264 -4.59 -13.38 -4.95
N ALA A 265 -5.06 -13.53 -3.73
CA ALA A 265 -6.41 -13.14 -3.37
C ALA A 265 -6.40 -12.57 -1.95
N GLU A 266 -7.27 -11.62 -1.71
CA GLU A 266 -7.52 -11.04 -0.39
C GLU A 266 -9.01 -10.91 -0.18
N ARG A 267 -9.44 -11.11 1.06
CA ARG A 267 -10.85 -11.01 1.44
C ARG A 267 -10.99 -10.07 2.63
N GLU A 268 -11.96 -9.18 2.53
CA GLU A 268 -12.26 -8.19 3.55
C GLU A 268 -13.76 -7.95 3.64
N PHE A 269 -14.30 -8.05 4.84
CA PHE A 269 -15.64 -7.60 5.16
C PHE A 269 -15.55 -6.15 5.63
N TYR A 270 -16.44 -5.30 5.14
CA TYR A 270 -16.61 -3.95 5.65
C TYR A 270 -18.08 -3.60 5.69
N GLN A 271 -18.45 -2.64 6.54
CA GLN A 271 -19.81 -2.14 6.58
C GLN A 271 -19.92 -0.87 5.73
N ASP A 272 -20.83 -0.88 4.77
CA ASP A 272 -21.15 0.30 3.97
C ASP A 272 -21.77 1.38 4.86
N GLU A 273 -21.22 2.60 4.82
CA GLU A 273 -21.63 3.66 5.76
C GLU A 273 -23.08 4.09 5.54
N ASP A 274 -23.54 4.13 4.29
CA ASP A 274 -24.86 4.62 3.90
C ASP A 274 -25.94 3.56 4.15
N THR A 275 -25.72 2.34 3.63
CA THR A 275 -26.73 1.28 3.67
C THR A 275 -26.66 0.42 4.93
N LYS A 276 -25.57 0.51 5.69
CA LYS A 276 -25.22 -0.38 6.81
C LYS A 276 -25.12 -1.86 6.42
N ALA A 277 -25.17 -2.18 5.13
CA ALA A 277 -24.99 -3.53 4.63
C ALA A 277 -23.53 -3.95 4.83
N VAL A 278 -23.32 -5.21 5.23
CA VAL A 278 -21.98 -5.78 5.23
C VAL A 278 -21.65 -6.29 3.84
N ILE A 279 -20.51 -5.81 3.32
CA ILE A 279 -20.00 -6.13 2.00
C ILE A 279 -18.74 -6.97 2.15
N LEU A 280 -18.70 -8.10 1.43
CA LEU A 280 -17.50 -8.88 1.21
C LEU A 280 -16.78 -8.37 -0.05
N ARG A 281 -15.59 -7.83 0.12
CA ARG A 281 -14.66 -7.47 -0.94
C ARG A 281 -13.71 -8.61 -1.21
N LEU A 282 -13.67 -9.08 -2.45
CA LEU A 282 -12.71 -10.07 -2.95
C LEU A 282 -11.76 -9.40 -3.93
N HIS A 283 -10.52 -9.17 -3.51
CA HIS A 283 -9.46 -8.79 -4.44
C HIS A 283 -8.87 -10.05 -5.04
N TYR A 284 -8.59 -9.99 -6.34
CA TYR A 284 -7.96 -11.08 -7.06
C TYR A 284 -6.82 -10.55 -7.93
N ASP A 285 -5.77 -11.34 -8.01
CA ASP A 285 -4.71 -11.25 -9.00
C ASP A 285 -4.48 -12.67 -9.55
N VAL A 286 -4.72 -12.83 -10.84
CA VAL A 286 -4.53 -14.06 -11.60
C VAL A 286 -3.48 -13.81 -12.67
N TYR A 287 -2.34 -13.25 -12.30
CA TYR A 287 -1.16 -13.15 -13.16
C TYR A 287 -0.07 -14.15 -12.71
N PRO A 288 0.56 -14.93 -13.63
CA PRO A 288 0.51 -14.84 -15.10
C PRO A 288 -0.65 -15.67 -15.71
N GLN A 289 -0.58 -15.93 -17.03
CA GLN A 289 -1.51 -16.82 -17.71
C GLN A 289 -1.63 -18.20 -17.02
N ASP A 290 -2.81 -18.82 -17.11
CA ASP A 290 -3.17 -20.12 -16.52
C ASP A 290 -3.15 -20.19 -14.99
N SER A 291 -3.16 -19.04 -14.34
CA SER A 291 -3.35 -18.94 -12.90
C SER A 291 -4.81 -18.86 -12.50
N TYR A 292 -5.02 -19.15 -11.22
CA TYR A 292 -6.30 -19.00 -10.55
C TYR A 292 -6.08 -18.53 -9.11
N SER A 293 -7.07 -17.80 -8.62
CA SER A 293 -7.17 -17.38 -7.23
C SER A 293 -8.64 -17.32 -6.82
N GLY A 294 -8.92 -17.16 -5.54
CA GLY A 294 -10.28 -17.20 -5.07
C GLY A 294 -10.41 -17.21 -3.56
N MET A 295 -11.63 -17.45 -3.13
CA MET A 295 -12.00 -17.56 -1.73
C MET A 295 -12.78 -18.85 -1.52
N TYR A 296 -12.51 -19.55 -0.42
CA TYR A 296 -13.27 -20.69 0.03
C TYR A 296 -14.03 -20.37 1.31
N PHE A 297 -15.15 -21.07 1.50
CA PHE A 297 -15.88 -21.17 2.75
C PHE A 297 -16.03 -22.65 3.09
N LYS A 298 -15.57 -23.06 4.27
CA LYS A 298 -15.83 -24.40 4.80
C LYS A 298 -17.17 -24.39 5.51
N ILE A 299 -18.00 -25.36 5.14
CA ILE A 299 -19.41 -25.42 5.47
C ILE A 299 -19.66 -26.68 6.29
N ARG A 300 -20.51 -26.59 7.31
CA ARG A 300 -20.93 -27.75 8.11
C ARG A 300 -22.41 -28.02 7.96
N GLY A 301 -22.75 -29.27 7.62
CA GLY A 301 -24.12 -29.78 7.69
C GLY A 301 -25.08 -29.21 6.64
N LEU A 302 -24.57 -28.60 5.57
CA LEU A 302 -25.44 -28.10 4.49
C LEU A 302 -25.79 -29.24 3.52
N ASP A 303 -27.08 -29.56 3.44
CA ASP A 303 -27.66 -30.44 2.45
C ASP A 303 -28.39 -29.61 1.39
N LEU A 304 -27.88 -29.62 0.15
CA LEU A 304 -28.45 -28.86 -0.97
C LEU A 304 -29.88 -29.30 -1.36
N SER A 305 -30.39 -30.43 -0.86
CA SER A 305 -31.78 -30.85 -1.05
C SER A 305 -32.77 -30.19 -0.08
N GLN A 306 -32.26 -29.60 1.00
CA GLN A 306 -33.06 -28.89 2.01
C GLN A 306 -33.12 -27.37 1.77
N VAL A 307 -32.40 -26.90 0.76
CA VAL A 307 -32.36 -25.50 0.34
C VAL A 307 -32.70 -25.40 -1.14
N GLN A 308 -33.44 -24.38 -1.53
CA GLN A 308 -33.84 -24.15 -2.90
C GLN A 308 -32.72 -23.48 -3.70
N ARG A 309 -32.08 -22.43 -3.14
CA ARG A 309 -31.20 -21.55 -3.92
C ARG A 309 -30.13 -20.83 -3.11
N LEU A 310 -29.10 -20.40 -3.83
CA LEU A 310 -28.12 -19.39 -3.40
C LEU A 310 -28.50 -18.04 -4.03
N THR A 311 -28.58 -16.98 -3.24
CA THR A 311 -28.81 -15.61 -3.73
C THR A 311 -27.78 -14.62 -3.18
N PHE A 312 -27.43 -13.60 -3.96
CA PHE A 312 -26.59 -12.48 -3.52
C PHE A 312 -26.63 -11.34 -4.53
N SER A 313 -26.22 -10.15 -4.09
CA SER A 313 -25.91 -9.04 -5.00
C SER A 313 -24.39 -8.91 -5.18
N MET A 314 -23.94 -8.64 -6.41
CA MET A 314 -22.52 -8.44 -6.71
C MET A 314 -22.29 -7.30 -7.70
N LYS A 315 -21.16 -6.59 -7.53
CA LYS A 315 -20.59 -5.67 -8.50
C LYS A 315 -19.07 -5.81 -8.60
N GLY A 316 -18.48 -5.30 -9.67
CA GLY A 316 -17.03 -5.12 -9.84
C GLY A 316 -16.56 -3.74 -9.34
N ALA A 317 -15.25 -3.60 -9.15
CA ALA A 317 -14.62 -2.31 -8.85
C ALA A 317 -14.68 -1.36 -10.06
N ALA A 318 -15.16 -0.15 -9.83
CA ALA A 318 -15.26 0.88 -10.86
C ALA A 318 -13.88 1.28 -11.38
N GLY A 319 -13.76 1.48 -12.70
CA GLY A 319 -12.54 1.91 -13.37
C GLY A 319 -11.40 0.88 -13.33
N LYS A 320 -11.66 -0.33 -12.86
CA LYS A 320 -10.71 -1.45 -12.90
C LYS A 320 -11.17 -2.48 -13.94
N PRO A 321 -10.24 -3.19 -14.57
CA PRO A 321 -10.59 -4.32 -15.43
C PRO A 321 -11.50 -5.33 -14.69
N LEU A 322 -12.60 -5.71 -15.35
CA LEU A 322 -13.58 -6.64 -14.79
C LEU A 322 -13.35 -8.06 -15.31
N PRO A 323 -13.62 -9.09 -14.49
CA PRO A 323 -13.54 -10.46 -14.95
C PRO A 323 -14.74 -10.75 -15.87
N ASN A 324 -14.51 -11.32 -17.06
CA ASN A 324 -15.62 -11.68 -17.95
C ASN A 324 -16.55 -12.74 -17.32
N GLN A 325 -15.96 -13.63 -16.50
CA GLN A 325 -16.66 -14.71 -15.82
C GLN A 325 -16.03 -14.97 -14.45
N LEU A 326 -16.87 -15.24 -13.45
CA LEU A 326 -16.49 -15.78 -12.14
C LEU A 326 -17.21 -17.12 -11.94
N ARG A 327 -16.56 -18.12 -11.33
CA ARG A 327 -17.18 -19.42 -11.04
C ARG A 327 -17.47 -19.58 -9.55
N ILE A 328 -18.63 -20.15 -9.25
CA ILE A 328 -18.96 -20.64 -7.91
C ILE A 328 -18.93 -22.16 -7.97
N GLU A 329 -18.25 -22.83 -7.04
CA GLU A 329 -18.30 -24.28 -6.94
C GLU A 329 -18.69 -24.70 -5.52
N PHE A 330 -19.66 -25.58 -5.41
CA PHE A 330 -19.97 -26.31 -4.20
C PHE A 330 -19.30 -27.67 -4.28
N LYS A 331 -18.56 -28.03 -3.24
CA LYS A 331 -17.73 -29.23 -3.18
C LYS A 331 -18.08 -30.08 -1.98
N ASP A 332 -17.92 -31.39 -2.16
CA ASP A 332 -17.75 -32.34 -1.07
C ASP A 332 -16.39 -32.99 -1.24
N LYS A 333 -15.53 -32.86 -0.22
CA LYS A 333 -14.13 -33.30 -0.27
C LYS A 333 -13.40 -32.67 -1.47
N PHE A 334 -13.04 -33.47 -2.47
CA PHE A 334 -12.28 -33.04 -3.66
C PHE A 334 -13.14 -32.95 -4.93
N SER A 335 -14.43 -33.23 -4.84
CA SER A 335 -15.33 -33.31 -6.00
C SER A 335 -16.26 -32.10 -6.06
N ILE A 336 -16.39 -31.52 -7.25
CA ILE A 336 -17.40 -30.49 -7.51
C ILE A 336 -18.76 -31.16 -7.59
N VAL A 337 -19.64 -30.83 -6.65
CA VAL A 337 -21.02 -31.34 -6.57
C VAL A 337 -21.96 -30.47 -7.42
N ARG A 338 -21.79 -29.15 -7.34
CA ARG A 338 -22.51 -28.16 -8.15
C ARG A 338 -21.59 -27.01 -8.54
N GLY A 339 -21.80 -26.45 -9.72
CA GLY A 339 -21.03 -25.31 -10.22
C GLY A 339 -21.92 -24.31 -10.93
N PHE A 340 -21.69 -23.02 -10.67
CA PHE A 340 -22.40 -21.91 -11.29
C PHE A 340 -21.42 -20.93 -11.93
N SER A 341 -21.88 -20.19 -12.93
CA SER A 341 -21.08 -19.16 -13.60
C SER A 341 -21.78 -17.83 -13.50
N ILE A 342 -21.07 -16.82 -13.00
CA ILE A 342 -21.53 -15.45 -12.94
C ILE A 342 -21.06 -14.73 -14.20
N LYS A 343 -22.00 -14.24 -15.00
CA LYS A 343 -21.73 -13.43 -16.20
C LYS A 343 -22.95 -12.57 -16.57
N PRO A 344 -22.75 -11.33 -17.04
CA PRO A 344 -21.50 -10.57 -17.00
C PRO A 344 -21.26 -9.95 -15.61
N VAL A 345 -20.00 -9.72 -15.24
CA VAL A 345 -19.66 -8.86 -14.08
C VAL A 345 -19.65 -7.40 -14.53
N THR A 346 -20.35 -6.55 -13.79
CA THR A 346 -20.55 -5.12 -14.11
C THR A 346 -20.15 -4.24 -12.93
N GLU A 347 -19.92 -2.95 -13.16
CA GLU A 347 -19.66 -1.98 -12.08
C GLU A 347 -20.92 -1.68 -11.23
N ASP A 348 -22.11 -1.95 -11.78
CA ASP A 348 -23.39 -1.83 -11.06
C ASP A 348 -23.70 -3.07 -10.23
N TRP A 349 -24.41 -2.86 -9.12
CA TRP A 349 -24.97 -3.95 -8.31
C TRP A 349 -25.98 -4.75 -9.12
N ARG A 350 -25.73 -6.06 -9.24
CA ARG A 350 -26.65 -7.01 -9.85
C ARG A 350 -27.01 -8.12 -8.89
N PHE A 351 -28.28 -8.50 -8.89
CA PHE A 351 -28.78 -9.64 -8.14
C PHE A 351 -28.54 -10.94 -8.94
N TYR A 352 -28.03 -11.96 -8.27
CA TYR A 352 -27.80 -13.29 -8.80
C TYR A 352 -28.54 -14.31 -7.95
N ALA A 353 -29.19 -15.27 -8.62
CA ALA A 353 -29.90 -16.38 -7.99
C ALA A 353 -29.58 -17.69 -8.72
N PHE A 354 -29.25 -18.72 -7.96
CA PHE A 354 -28.86 -20.03 -8.49
C PHE A 354 -29.64 -21.13 -7.77
N ASP A 355 -30.54 -21.80 -8.49
CA ASP A 355 -31.32 -22.91 -7.95
C ASP A 355 -30.49 -24.21 -7.90
N PHE A 356 -30.50 -24.91 -6.77
CA PHE A 356 -29.71 -26.14 -6.59
C PHE A 356 -30.34 -27.38 -7.23
N ASN A 357 -31.67 -27.43 -7.24
CA ASN A 357 -32.49 -28.50 -7.82
C ASN A 357 -32.05 -29.92 -7.39
N ALA A 358 -31.63 -30.10 -6.13
CA ALA A 358 -31.21 -31.39 -5.62
C ALA A 358 -32.41 -32.20 -5.12
N GLN A 359 -32.69 -33.34 -5.78
CA GLN A 359 -33.83 -34.21 -5.47
C GLN A 359 -33.53 -35.27 -4.40
N LYS A 360 -32.26 -35.40 -4.01
CA LYS A 360 -31.77 -36.38 -3.04
C LYS A 360 -30.79 -35.69 -2.09
N PRO A 361 -30.61 -36.20 -0.86
CA PRO A 361 -29.62 -35.67 0.09
C PRO A 361 -28.26 -35.47 -0.57
N THR A 362 -27.80 -34.22 -0.61
CA THR A 362 -26.62 -33.77 -1.33
C THR A 362 -25.81 -32.86 -0.42
N PHE A 363 -24.97 -33.46 0.41
CA PHE A 363 -24.14 -32.73 1.36
C PHE A 363 -22.97 -32.05 0.67
N VAL A 364 -22.65 -30.85 1.14
CA VAL A 364 -21.47 -30.09 0.69
C VAL A 364 -20.67 -29.62 1.89
N SER A 365 -19.35 -29.67 1.75
CA SER A 365 -18.39 -29.27 2.79
C SER A 365 -17.72 -27.92 2.49
N GLU A 366 -17.85 -27.41 1.27
CA GLU A 366 -17.15 -26.20 0.84
C GLU A 366 -17.88 -25.48 -0.29
N MET A 367 -17.85 -24.15 -0.27
CA MET A 367 -18.18 -23.29 -1.41
C MET A 367 -16.94 -22.48 -1.78
N VAL A 368 -16.65 -22.34 -3.07
CA VAL A 368 -15.54 -21.50 -3.57
C VAL A 368 -16.01 -20.50 -4.61
N PHE A 369 -15.50 -19.28 -4.51
CA PHE A 369 -15.45 -18.32 -5.62
C PHE A 369 -14.11 -18.45 -6.32
N VAL A 370 -14.10 -18.66 -7.64
CA VAL A 370 -12.89 -18.90 -8.44
C VAL A 370 -12.77 -17.83 -9.53
N PHE A 371 -11.61 -17.17 -9.54
CA PHE A 371 -11.11 -16.30 -10.61
C PHE A 371 -10.08 -17.10 -11.41
N GLU A 372 -10.27 -17.23 -12.73
CA GLU A 372 -9.35 -17.96 -13.61
C GLU A 372 -8.84 -17.04 -14.74
N ASN A 373 -7.52 -16.92 -14.90
CA ASN A 373 -6.91 -16.03 -15.90
C ASN A 373 -7.44 -16.30 -17.32
N SER A 374 -7.53 -17.58 -17.71
CA SER A 374 -8.00 -18.03 -19.03
C SER A 374 -9.39 -17.53 -19.40
N ARG A 375 -10.17 -17.08 -18.41
CA ARG A 375 -11.55 -16.60 -18.56
C ARG A 375 -11.72 -15.14 -18.19
N ILE A 376 -10.69 -14.50 -17.66
CA ILE A 376 -10.70 -13.12 -17.19
C ILE A 376 -10.18 -12.16 -18.27
N GLY A 377 -9.32 -12.63 -19.18
CA GLY A 377 -8.81 -11.86 -20.33
C GLY A 377 -7.45 -11.21 -20.04
N PRO A 378 -6.64 -10.92 -21.08
CA PRO A 378 -5.23 -10.55 -20.94
C PRO A 378 -4.98 -9.22 -20.19
N LEU A 379 -6.00 -8.37 -20.09
CA LEU A 379 -5.92 -7.05 -19.44
C LEU A 379 -6.65 -7.00 -18.10
N SER A 380 -7.38 -8.05 -17.70
CA SER A 380 -8.17 -8.07 -16.47
C SER A 380 -7.61 -8.94 -15.35
N THR A 381 -6.31 -9.24 -15.41
CA THR A 381 -5.70 -10.19 -14.47
C THR A 381 -5.73 -9.73 -13.01
N LYS A 382 -6.12 -8.49 -12.73
CA LYS A 382 -6.21 -7.95 -11.37
C LYS A 382 -7.45 -7.07 -11.22
N GLY A 383 -8.17 -7.23 -10.11
CA GLY A 383 -9.33 -6.40 -9.79
C GLY A 383 -9.94 -6.75 -8.44
N ALA A 384 -11.15 -6.24 -8.21
CA ALA A 384 -11.94 -6.62 -7.06
C ALA A 384 -13.42 -6.78 -7.44
N VAL A 385 -14.11 -7.67 -6.73
CA VAL A 385 -15.57 -7.77 -6.74
C VAL A 385 -16.10 -7.59 -5.32
N TYR A 386 -17.33 -7.11 -5.23
CA TYR A 386 -18.02 -6.81 -3.99
C TYR A 386 -19.30 -7.63 -3.95
N LEU A 387 -19.52 -8.36 -2.87
CA LEU A 387 -20.70 -9.18 -2.65
C LEU A 387 -21.43 -8.66 -1.41
N LYS A 388 -22.75 -8.68 -1.44
CA LYS A 388 -23.59 -8.43 -0.26
C LYS A 388 -24.82 -9.32 -0.29
N ASP A 389 -25.43 -9.47 0.88
CA ASP A 389 -26.65 -10.25 1.08
C ASP A 389 -26.50 -11.70 0.59
N LEU A 390 -25.44 -12.40 1.02
CA LEU A 390 -25.20 -13.78 0.62
C LEU A 390 -26.14 -14.72 1.38
N GLN A 391 -27.25 -15.09 0.76
CA GLN A 391 -28.29 -15.91 1.36
C GLN A 391 -28.31 -17.34 0.80
N ILE A 392 -28.65 -18.27 1.68
CA ILE A 392 -29.17 -19.58 1.28
C ILE A 392 -30.63 -19.66 1.74
N GLU A 393 -31.51 -20.03 0.82
CA GLU A 393 -32.98 -20.07 1.00
C GLU A 393 -33.51 -21.46 0.72
#